data_AF-A0A268TJV9-F1
#
_entry.id   AF-A0A268TJV9-F1
#
_cell.length_a   1.000
_cell.length_b   1.000
_cell.length_c   1.000
_cell.angle_alpha   90.00
_cell.angle_beta   90.00
_cell.angle_gamma   90.00
#
_symmetry.space_group_name_H-M   'P 1'
#
loop_
_entity.id
_entity.type
_entity.pdbx_description
1 polymer ?
#
loop_
_entity_poly.entity_id
_entity_poly.type
_entity_poly.pdbx_seq_one_letter_code
_entity_poly.pdbx_strand_id
1 'polypeptide(L)'
;MRTKAINSNYRPNKNKIILDYGNEAQMCESRGIKYTSYRNVVYCSKKNRIFKNIELLNLIRELIKDGYVEYVGEAKNQGVCDEV
;
A
#
# COMPACT_ATOMS: atom_id res chain seq x y z
N MET A 1 -23.16 11.66 -9.89
CA MET A 1 -22.11 11.81 -8.85
C MET A 1 -20.87 11.04 -9.31
N ARG A 2 -19.78 11.73 -9.67
CA ARG A 2 -18.50 11.07 -9.99
C ARG A 2 -17.89 10.57 -8.68
N THR A 3 -17.79 9.26 -8.49
CA THR A 3 -16.98 8.66 -7.43
C THR A 3 -15.55 9.11 -7.64
N LYS A 4 -15.08 10.03 -6.80
CA LYS A 4 -13.65 10.38 -6.72
C LYS A 4 -12.91 9.10 -6.37
N ALA A 5 -12.11 8.59 -7.31
CA ALA A 5 -11.18 7.53 -7.00
C ALA A 5 -10.16 8.09 -6.00
N ILE A 6 -10.23 7.65 -4.75
CA ILE A 6 -9.28 8.04 -3.71
C ILE A 6 -7.97 7.31 -4.05
N ASN A 7 -7.04 8.02 -4.69
CA ASN A 7 -5.70 7.49 -4.94
C ASN A 7 -4.94 7.49 -3.61
N SER A 8 -5.00 6.38 -2.89
CA SER A 8 -4.37 6.22 -1.59
C SER A 8 -2.96 5.68 -1.77
N ASN A 9 -1.95 6.45 -1.35
CA ASN A 9 -0.57 5.98 -1.35
C ASN A 9 -0.21 5.36 0.00
N TYR A 10 0.54 4.26 -0.05
CA TYR A 10 0.94 3.48 1.11
C TYR A 10 2.42 3.14 1.04
N ARG A 11 3.09 3.13 2.20
CA ARG A 11 4.50 2.76 2.35
C ARG A 11 4.67 1.72 3.46
N PRO A 12 5.43 0.64 3.25
CA PRO A 12 5.79 -0.29 4.31
C PRO A 12 6.59 0.39 5.42
N ASN A 13 6.22 0.13 6.67
CA ASN A 13 7.06 0.41 7.82
C ASN A 13 8.08 -0.72 7.98
N LYS A 14 9.21 -0.58 7.28
CA LYS A 14 10.27 -1.59 7.29
C LYS A 14 10.81 -1.87 8.70
N ASN A 15 10.90 -0.85 9.55
CA ASN A 15 11.45 -1.02 10.89
C ASN A 15 10.56 -1.94 11.73
N LYS A 16 9.24 -1.70 11.75
CA LYS A 16 8.30 -2.56 12.49
C LYS A 16 8.26 -3.98 11.92
N ILE A 17 8.24 -4.11 10.59
CA ILE A 17 8.25 -5.43 9.94
C ILE A 17 9.52 -6.22 10.31
N ILE A 18 10.69 -5.56 10.32
CA ILE A 18 11.95 -6.21 10.70
C ILE A 18 11.93 -6.61 12.18
N LEU A 19 11.44 -5.74 13.06
CA LEU A 19 11.39 -6.02 14.50
C LEU A 19 10.46 -7.19 14.84
N ASP A 20 9.29 -7.26 14.21
CA ASP A 20 8.27 -8.26 14.54
C ASP A 20 8.45 -9.58 13.76
N TYR A 21 8.94 -9.50 12.51
CA TYR A 21 8.93 -10.62 11.56
C TYR A 21 10.24 -10.81 10.79
N GLY A 22 11.26 -9.96 10.96
CA GLY A 22 12.52 -10.02 10.22
C GLY A 22 12.42 -9.46 8.79
N ASN A 23 11.40 -9.81 8.01
CA ASN A 23 11.17 -9.26 6.67
C ASN A 23 9.70 -9.32 6.22
N GLU A 24 9.42 -8.64 5.09
CA GLU A 24 8.06 -8.52 4.54
C GLU A 24 7.46 -9.87 4.11
N ALA A 25 8.27 -10.83 3.66
CA ALA A 25 7.80 -12.14 3.24
C ALA A 25 7.34 -12.99 4.42
N GLN A 26 8.10 -12.98 5.53
CA GLN A 26 7.74 -13.67 6.77
C GLN A 26 6.48 -13.07 7.41
N MET A 27 6.33 -11.74 7.40
CA MET A 27 5.09 -11.10 7.86
C MET A 27 3.89 -11.56 7.02
N CYS A 28 4.04 -11.60 5.70
CA CYS A 28 2.99 -12.05 4.79
C CYS A 28 2.62 -13.51 5.07
N GLU A 29 3.60 -14.40 5.20
CA GLU A 29 3.38 -15.81 5.54
C GLU A 29 2.67 -15.97 6.88
N SER A 30 3.14 -15.31 7.92
CA SER A 30 2.56 -15.38 9.27
C SER A 30 1.12 -14.87 9.33
N ARG A 31 0.73 -13.93 8.47
CA ARG A 31 -0.62 -13.37 8.40
C ARG A 31 -1.51 -14.04 7.34
N GLY A 32 -1.03 -15.08 6.66
CA GLY A 32 -1.77 -15.75 5.58
C GLY A 32 -1.99 -14.85 4.34
N ILE A 33 -1.14 -13.85 4.14
CA ILE A 33 -1.21 -12.88 3.05
C ILE A 33 -0.32 -13.36 1.91
N LYS A 34 -0.86 -13.35 0.69
CA LYS A 34 -0.03 -13.61 -0.49
C LYS A 34 0.96 -12.44 -0.70
N TYR A 35 2.27 -12.73 -0.64
CA TYR A 35 3.33 -11.72 -0.79
C TYR A 35 3.18 -10.87 -2.07
N THR A 36 2.75 -11.47 -3.18
CA THR A 36 2.49 -10.74 -4.43
C THR A 36 1.37 -9.71 -4.29
N SER A 37 0.32 -10.02 -3.51
CA SER A 37 -0.80 -9.11 -3.28
C SER A 37 -0.36 -7.93 -2.41
N TYR A 38 0.39 -8.19 -1.33
CA TYR A 38 1.00 -7.14 -0.51
C TYR A 38 1.92 -6.23 -1.33
N ARG A 39 2.85 -6.84 -2.10
CA ARG A 39 3.75 -6.11 -2.99
C ARG A 39 2.98 -5.31 -4.03
N ASN A 40 1.94 -5.87 -4.64
CA ASN A 40 1.13 -5.13 -5.60
C ASN A 40 0.56 -3.87 -4.97
N VAL A 41 0.02 -3.90 -3.75
CA VAL A 41 -0.49 -2.67 -3.11
C VAL A 41 0.61 -1.67 -2.81
N VAL A 42 1.70 -2.15 -2.20
CA VAL A 42 2.86 -1.34 -1.84
C VAL A 42 3.59 -0.76 -3.06
N TYR A 43 3.54 -1.43 -4.20
CA TYR A 43 4.27 -1.06 -5.42
C TYR A 43 3.39 -0.32 -6.42
N CYS A 44 2.11 -0.66 -6.53
CA CYS A 44 1.14 0.09 -7.32
C CYS A 44 0.79 1.44 -6.70
N SER A 45 1.05 1.67 -5.40
CA SER A 45 1.06 3.01 -4.81
C SER A 45 2.09 3.94 -5.47
N LYS A 46 3.15 3.40 -6.09
CA LYS A 46 4.08 4.19 -6.91
C LYS A 46 3.59 4.45 -8.35
N LYS A 47 2.56 3.74 -8.84
CA LYS A 47 2.21 3.71 -10.28
C LYS A 47 0.71 3.71 -10.62
N ASN A 48 -0.19 4.20 -9.74
CA ASN A 48 -1.63 4.40 -10.08
C ASN A 48 -2.35 3.14 -10.63
N ARG A 49 -2.49 2.08 -9.83
CA ARG A 49 -3.44 0.99 -10.19
C ARG A 49 -4.52 0.81 -9.13
N ILE A 50 -5.76 0.75 -9.62
CA ILE A 50 -7.00 0.53 -8.86
C ILE A 50 -7.08 -0.95 -8.48
N PHE A 51 -7.15 -1.23 -7.18
CA PHE A 51 -7.44 -2.57 -6.67
C PHE A 51 -8.94 -2.85 -6.77
N LYS A 52 -9.30 -3.95 -7.43
CA LYS A 52 -10.71 -4.36 -7.60
C LYS A 52 -11.24 -5.27 -6.49
N ASN A 53 -10.39 -5.80 -5.58
CA ASN A 53 -10.83 -6.65 -4.48
C ASN A 53 -10.94 -5.85 -3.16
N ILE A 54 -12.15 -5.79 -2.61
CA ILE A 54 -12.49 -5.14 -1.33
C ILE A 54 -11.74 -5.78 -0.16
N GLU A 55 -11.53 -7.10 -0.18
CA GLU A 55 -10.85 -7.84 0.89
C GLU A 55 -9.39 -7.36 1.06
N LEU A 56 -8.71 -7.09 -0.05
CA LEU A 56 -7.34 -6.60 -0.04
C LEU A 56 -7.24 -5.18 0.53
N LEU A 57 -8.25 -4.34 0.31
CA LEU A 57 -8.31 -3.00 0.89
C LEU A 57 -8.53 -3.03 2.40
N ASN A 58 -9.38 -3.95 2.88
CA ASN A 58 -9.61 -4.12 4.31
C ASN A 58 -8.34 -4.63 5.01
N LEU A 59 -7.66 -5.61 4.43
CA LEU A 59 -6.37 -6.09 4.93
C LEU A 59 -5.34 -4.95 5.05
N ILE A 60 -5.25 -4.07 4.04
CA ILE A 60 -4.34 -2.93 4.07
C ILE A 60 -4.69 -1.96 5.19
N ARG A 61 -5.98 -1.68 5.41
CA ARG A 61 -6.42 -0.83 6.52
C ARG A 61 -6.05 -1.40 7.88
N GLU A 62 -6.15 -2.71 8.05
CA GLU A 62 -5.70 -3.39 9.27
C GLU A 62 -4.18 -3.25 9.45
N LEU A 63 -3.40 -3.49 8.40
CA LEU A 63 -1.94 -3.31 8.45
C LEU A 63 -1.54 -1.86 8.76
N ILE A 64 -2.34 -0.87 8.36
CA ILE A 64 -2.13 0.54 8.71
C ILE A 64 -2.44 0.79 10.17
N LYS A 65 -3.57 0.29 10.66
CA LYS A 65 -3.97 0.40 12.07
C LYS A 65 -2.92 -0.22 12.99
N ASP A 66 -2.34 -1.33 12.56
CA ASP A 66 -1.28 -2.02 13.27
C ASP A 66 0.12 -1.39 13.07
N GLY A 67 0.25 -0.39 12.19
CA GLY A 67 1.51 0.33 11.94
C GLY A 67 2.52 -0.38 11.04
N TYR A 68 2.17 -1.49 10.40
CA TYR A 68 3.02 -2.16 9.40
C TYR A 68 3.07 -1.41 8.07
N VAL A 69 2.05 -0.59 7.80
CA VAL A 69 1.96 0.23 6.59
C VAL A 69 1.59 1.66 6.98
N GLU A 70 2.31 2.64 6.45
CA GLU A 70 2.05 4.06 6.64
C GLU A 70 1.23 4.59 5.46
N TYR A 71 0.18 5.35 5.76
CA TYR A 71 -0.55 6.13 4.76
C TYR A 71 0.22 7.43 4.49
N VAL A 72 0.61 7.65 3.23
CA VAL A 72 1.44 8.81 2.84
C VAL A 72 0.65 9.89 2.09
N GLY A 73 -0.68 9.85 2.16
CA GLY A 73 -1.55 10.84 1.53
C GLY A 73 -1.83 10.61 0.04
N GLU A 74 -2.63 11.48 -0.55
CA GLU A 74 -2.82 11.51 -2.00
C GLU A 74 -1.56 12.08 -2.67
N ALA A 75 -1.07 11.43 -3.72
CA ALA A 75 -0.16 12.11 -4.63
C ALA A 75 -0.97 13.26 -5.22
N LYS A 76 -0.70 14.49 -4.77
CA LYS A 76 -1.01 15.65 -5.61
C LYS A 76 -0.29 15.35 -6.92
N ASN A 77 -1.03 15.15 -8.01
CA ASN A 77 -0.47 15.33 -9.33
C ASN A 77 0.00 16.79 -9.36
N GLN A 78 1.23 17.03 -8.94
CA GLN A 78 1.97 18.21 -9.31
C GLN A 78 2.28 17.97 -10.78
N GLY A 79 1.34 18.34 -11.64
CA GLY A 79 1.55 18.33 -13.06
C GLY A 79 2.72 19.27 -13.36
N VAL A 80 3.80 18.71 -13.87
CA VAL A 80 4.69 19.33 -14.86
C VAL A 80 5.29 18.15 -15.66
N CYS A 81 4.63 17.79 -16.75
CA CYS A 81 5.36 17.34 -17.94
C CYS A 81 5.26 18.50 -18.94
N ASP A 82 5.80 19.65 -18.56
CA ASP A 82 6.30 20.62 -19.50
C ASP A 82 7.80 20.43 -19.48
N GLU A 83 8.35 19.83 -20.54
CA GLU A 83 9.72 20.08 -20.98
C GLU A 83 9.85 19.63 -22.45
N VAL A 84 9.69 20.66 -23.31
CA VAL A 84 10.31 20.95 -24.63
C VAL A 84 10.04 20.02 -25.81
#